data_AF-A0A3C1W3A7-F1
#
_entry.id   AF-A0A3C1W3A7-F1
#
_cell.length_a   1.000
_cell.length_b   1.000
_cell.length_c   1.000
_cell.angle_alpha   90.00
_cell.angle_beta   90.00
_cell.angle_gamma   90.00
#
_symmetry.space_group_name_H-M   'P 1'
#
loop_
_entity.id
_entity.type
_entity.pdbx_description
1 polymer ?
#
loop_
_entity_poly.entity_id
_entity_poly.type
_entity_poly.pdbx_seq_one_letter_code
_entity_poly.pdbx_strand_id
1 'polypeptide(L)'
;MRFAMVSLVLLTGFLGLVLPAHAEESWPSWRGSRGDGSSLDEKVPLEWNVQKNTIWKKSLPGKGHASPIVWKDHVFVVAAVEDRRVLLCLDRRSGEERWVRTVLTSSREPIHRR
;
A
#
# COMPACT_ATOMS: atom_id res chain seq x y z
N MET A 1 19.65 37.79 42.86
CA MET A 1 19.86 37.38 41.46
C MET A 1 19.28 35.99 41.26
N ARG A 2 18.00 35.91 40.88
CA ARG A 2 17.17 34.70 40.78
C ARG A 2 16.71 34.54 39.32
N PHE A 3 17.58 34.13 38.39
CA PHE A 3 17.14 33.90 36.99
C PHE A 3 17.95 32.84 36.21
N ALA A 4 18.70 31.94 36.87
CA ALA A 4 19.53 30.97 36.14
C ALA A 4 19.03 29.51 36.19
N MET A 5 17.99 29.18 36.97
CA MET A 5 17.64 27.78 37.24
C MET A 5 16.38 27.28 36.52
N VAL A 6 15.65 28.16 35.83
CA VAL A 6 14.41 27.79 35.10
C VAL A 6 14.68 27.42 33.63
N SER A 7 15.81 27.85 33.06
CA SER A 7 16.13 27.61 31.64
C SER A 7 16.69 26.22 31.36
N LEU A 8 17.17 25.46 32.37
CA LEU A 8 17.77 24.14 32.16
C LEU A 8 16.73 23.00 32.10
N VAL A 9 15.53 23.22 32.65
CA VAL A 9 14.44 22.22 32.66
C VAL A 9 13.66 22.22 31.33
N LEU A 10 13.71 23.31 30.57
CA LEU A 10 13.05 23.42 29.28
C LEU A 10 13.88 22.83 28.11
N LEU A 11 15.18 22.61 28.31
CA LEU A 11 16.05 22.03 27.26
C LEU A 11 16.13 20.49 27.32
N THR A 12 15.78 19.88 28.45
CA THR A 12 15.72 18.42 28.62
C THR A 12 14.38 17.80 28.25
N GLY A 13 13.32 18.62 28.09
CA GLY A 13 11.99 18.17 27.66
C GLY A 13 11.83 17.92 26.15
N PHE A 14 12.85 18.25 25.34
CA PHE A 14 12.83 18.08 23.88
C PHE A 14 13.64 16.87 23.39
N LEU A 15 14.05 15.96 24.29
CA LEU A 15 14.43 14.61 23.89
C LEU A 15 13.16 13.75 23.88
N GLY A 16 12.26 14.11 22.97
CA GLY A 16 11.04 13.34 22.72
C GLY A 16 11.43 11.90 22.45
N LEU A 17 10.78 10.99 23.17
CA LEU A 17 10.85 9.56 22.97
C LEU A 17 10.50 9.26 21.51
N VAL A 18 11.51 9.16 20.64
CA VAL A 18 11.33 8.68 19.27
C VAL A 18 11.11 7.18 19.41
N LEU A 19 9.85 6.80 19.63
CA LEU A 19 9.44 5.42 19.47
C LEU A 19 9.82 5.06 18.02
N PRO A 20 10.56 3.96 17.80
CA PRO A 20 10.77 3.49 16.44
C PRO A 20 9.38 3.24 15.85
N ALA A 21 8.99 4.11 14.91
CA ALA A 21 7.85 3.82 14.07
C ALA A 21 8.25 2.58 13.29
N HIS A 22 7.68 1.42 13.64
CA HIS A 22 7.77 0.25 12.81
C HIS A 22 7.14 0.62 11.47
N ALA A 23 7.99 0.94 10.50
CA ALA A 23 7.54 1.16 9.14
C ALA A 23 6.96 -0.17 8.66
N GLU A 24 5.64 -0.21 8.45
CA GLU A 24 5.00 -1.37 7.85
C GLU A 24 5.73 -1.74 6.56
N GLU A 25 6.05 -3.03 6.41
CA GLU A 25 6.78 -3.54 5.26
C GLU A 25 5.98 -3.24 3.98
N SER A 26 6.61 -2.55 3.03
CA SER A 26 6.02 -2.37 1.70
C SER A 26 6.20 -3.63 0.86
N TRP A 27 5.26 -3.87 -0.04
CA TRP A 27 5.24 -5.00 -0.96
C TRP A 27 5.37 -4.50 -2.41
N PRO A 28 6.56 -4.03 -2.85
CA PRO A 28 6.73 -3.29 -4.09
C PRO A 28 6.63 -4.13 -5.38
N SER A 29 6.72 -5.45 -5.28
CA SER A 29 6.83 -6.34 -6.43
C SER A 29 6.16 -7.68 -6.19
N TRP A 30 6.01 -8.47 -7.26
CA TRP A 30 5.65 -9.87 -7.13
C TRP A 30 6.62 -10.55 -6.15
N ARG A 31 6.07 -11.25 -5.16
CA ARG A 31 6.80 -11.88 -4.04
C ARG A 31 7.45 -10.94 -3.01
N GLY A 32 7.04 -9.67 -2.98
CA GLY A 32 7.35 -8.76 -1.88
C GLY A 32 8.76 -8.20 -1.91
N SER A 33 9.12 -7.48 -0.85
CA SER A 33 10.38 -6.73 -0.75
C SER A 33 11.63 -7.63 -0.88
N ARG A 34 11.52 -8.87 -0.38
CA ARG A 34 12.58 -9.87 -0.36
C ARG A 34 12.54 -10.84 -1.54
N GLY A 35 11.47 -10.80 -2.35
CA GLY A 35 11.27 -11.72 -3.48
C GLY A 35 10.96 -13.17 -3.09
N ASP A 36 10.79 -13.48 -1.80
CA ASP A 36 10.53 -14.83 -1.29
C ASP A 36 9.02 -15.12 -1.10
N GLY A 37 8.16 -14.10 -1.13
CA GLY A 37 6.72 -14.23 -0.96
C GLY A 37 6.27 -14.41 0.49
N SER A 38 7.11 -14.09 1.47
CA SER A 38 6.80 -14.18 2.90
C SER A 38 6.63 -12.81 3.55
N SER A 39 5.83 -12.73 4.62
CA SER A 39 5.69 -11.55 5.50
C SER A 39 6.30 -11.85 6.86
N LEU A 40 6.78 -10.82 7.56
CA LEU A 40 7.20 -10.91 8.97
C LEU A 40 6.01 -10.74 9.94
N ASP A 41 4.81 -10.47 9.43
CA ASP A 41 3.62 -10.29 10.26
C ASP A 41 3.23 -11.59 10.97
N GLU A 42 3.33 -11.60 12.30
CA GLU A 42 2.94 -12.75 13.13
C GLU A 42 1.43 -12.83 13.37
N LYS A 43 0.74 -11.68 13.31
CA LYS A 43 -0.69 -11.54 13.65
C LYS A 43 -1.53 -11.37 12.39
N VAL A 44 -1.73 -12.46 11.67
CA VAL A 44 -2.55 -12.50 10.45
C VAL A 44 -3.86 -13.27 10.67
N PRO A 45 -4.98 -12.88 10.03
CA PRO A 45 -6.22 -13.64 10.12
C PRO A 45 -6.06 -15.01 9.46
N LEU A 46 -6.27 -16.09 10.22
CA LEU A 46 -6.17 -17.47 9.73
C LEU A 46 -7.41 -17.93 8.95
N GLU A 47 -8.53 -17.22 9.12
CA GLU A 47 -9.76 -17.45 8.39
C GLU A 47 -10.16 -16.17 7.65
N TRP A 48 -10.45 -16.27 6.36
CA TRP A 48 -10.87 -15.13 5.56
C TRP A 48 -11.87 -15.57 4.48
N ASN A 49 -12.84 -14.70 4.21
CA ASN A 49 -13.68 -14.76 3.02
C ASN A 49 -14.27 -13.37 2.74
N VAL A 50 -15.07 -13.22 1.68
CA VAL A 50 -15.67 -11.94 1.28
C VAL A 50 -16.47 -11.24 2.39
N GLN A 51 -17.03 -12.00 3.34
CA GLN A 51 -17.83 -11.52 4.47
C GLN A 51 -17.05 -11.47 5.79
N LYS A 52 -15.98 -12.26 5.95
CA LYS A 52 -15.20 -12.42 7.19
C LYS A 52 -13.77 -11.95 6.97
N ASN A 53 -13.34 -10.99 7.80
CA ASN A 53 -11.98 -10.43 7.79
C ASN A 53 -11.57 -9.76 6.45
N THR A 54 -12.52 -9.48 5.56
CA THR A 54 -12.33 -8.57 4.41
C THR A 54 -12.54 -7.14 4.88
N ILE A 55 -11.52 -6.27 4.73
CA ILE A 55 -11.62 -4.85 5.10
C ILE A 55 -12.38 -4.05 4.03
N TRP A 56 -12.06 -4.31 2.76
CA TRP A 56 -12.72 -3.67 1.62
C TRP A 56 -12.63 -4.54 0.38
N LYS A 57 -13.49 -4.23 -0.59
CA LYS A 57 -13.48 -4.82 -1.93
C LYS A 57 -13.73 -3.73 -2.96
N LYS A 58 -12.88 -3.67 -3.99
CA LYS A 58 -12.98 -2.69 -5.07
C LYS A 58 -13.28 -3.38 -6.38
N SER A 59 -14.32 -2.92 -7.08
CA SER A 59 -14.52 -3.28 -8.49
C SER A 59 -13.50 -2.54 -9.35
N LEU A 60 -12.82 -3.25 -10.25
CA LEU A 60 -11.90 -2.65 -11.20
C LEU A 60 -12.69 -2.16 -12.44
N PRO A 61 -12.27 -1.06 -13.08
CA PRO A 61 -12.94 -0.50 -14.26
C PRO A 61 -12.78 -1.36 -15.53
N GLY A 62 -12.09 -2.51 -15.42
CA GLY A 62 -11.78 -3.39 -16.54
C GLY A 62 -11.17 -4.71 -16.07
N LYS A 63 -10.48 -5.41 -16.98
CA LYS A 63 -9.85 -6.70 -16.68
C LYS A 63 -8.40 -6.51 -16.25
N GLY A 64 -7.97 -7.16 -15.17
CA GLY A 64 -6.59 -7.12 -14.71
C GLY A 64 -6.11 -8.51 -14.31
N HIS A 65 -4.87 -8.84 -14.65
CA HIS A 65 -4.21 -10.10 -14.26
C HIS A 65 -2.94 -9.87 -13.43
N ALA A 66 -2.54 -8.61 -13.26
CA ALA A 66 -1.36 -8.28 -12.46
C ALA A 66 -1.65 -8.46 -10.97
N SER A 67 -0.65 -8.94 -10.24
CA SER A 67 -0.65 -8.87 -8.79
C SER A 67 -0.61 -7.40 -8.35
N PRO A 68 -1.45 -6.98 -7.40
CA PRO A 68 -1.33 -5.66 -6.81
C PRO A 68 -0.01 -5.55 -6.03
N ILE A 69 0.51 -4.33 -5.96
CA ILE A 69 1.66 -3.99 -5.10
C ILE A 69 1.21 -3.00 -4.02
N VAL A 70 1.89 -3.00 -2.89
CA VAL A 70 1.59 -2.10 -1.76
C VAL A 70 2.82 -1.27 -1.46
N TRP A 71 2.66 0.06 -1.41
CA TRP A 71 3.73 0.96 -1.00
C TRP A 71 3.19 1.96 0.01
N LYS A 72 3.63 1.81 1.28
CA LYS A 72 3.09 2.55 2.42
C LYS A 72 1.55 2.43 2.49
N ASP A 73 0.84 3.55 2.44
CA ASP A 73 -0.63 3.63 2.51
C ASP A 73 -1.33 3.46 1.15
N HIS A 74 -0.63 3.02 0.11
CA HIS A 74 -1.17 2.93 -1.24
C HIS A 74 -1.12 1.51 -1.79
N VAL A 75 -2.19 1.12 -2.48
CA VAL A 75 -2.26 -0.10 -3.29
C VAL A 75 -2.27 0.29 -4.75
N PHE A 76 -1.37 -0.28 -5.53
CA PHE A 76 -1.30 -0.07 -6.97
C PHE A 76 -1.69 -1.34 -7.72
N VAL A 77 -2.55 -1.20 -8.72
CA VAL A 77 -2.99 -2.31 -9.56
C VAL A 77 -3.27 -1.80 -10.97
N VAL A 78 -3.01 -2.64 -11.97
CA VAL A 78 -3.29 -2.32 -13.37
C VAL A 78 -4.55 -3.01 -13.86
N ALA A 79 -5.29 -2.32 -14.73
CA ALA A 79 -6.43 -2.88 -15.44
C ALA A 79 -6.39 -2.47 -16.93
N ALA A 80 -6.98 -3.30 -17.78
CA ALA A 80 -7.23 -3.02 -19.18
C ALA A 80 -8.68 -2.59 -19.37
N VAL A 81 -8.85 -1.38 -19.93
CA VAL A 81 -10.14 -0.78 -20.27
C VAL A 81 -10.11 -0.49 -21.76
N GLU A 82 -10.76 -1.33 -22.55
CA GLU A 82 -10.70 -1.27 -24.02
C GLU A 82 -9.25 -1.34 -24.55
N ASP A 83 -8.78 -0.29 -25.24
CA ASP A 83 -7.42 -0.11 -25.76
C ASP A 83 -6.45 0.51 -24.73
N ARG A 84 -6.94 0.93 -23.56
CA ARG A 84 -6.12 1.55 -22.52
C ARG A 84 -5.63 0.54 -21.49
N ARG A 85 -4.42 0.73 -21.01
CA ARG A 85 -3.89 0.17 -19.76
C ARG A 85 -3.88 1.29 -18.75
N VAL A 86 -4.60 1.09 -17.66
CA VAL A 86 -4.70 2.05 -16.57
C VAL A 86 -3.99 1.52 -15.35
N LEU A 87 -3.28 2.41 -14.66
CA LEU A 87 -2.75 2.20 -13.32
C LEU A 87 -3.70 2.88 -12.34
N LEU A 88 -4.19 2.12 -11.38
CA LEU A 88 -4.98 2.62 -10.27
C LEU A 88 -4.08 2.78 -9.05
N CYS A 89 -4.27 3.86 -8.31
CA CYS A 89 -3.77 4.04 -6.97
C CYS A 89 -4.95 4.13 -6.01
N LEU A 90 -4.99 3.19 -5.07
CA LEU A 90 -6.05 3.08 -4.07
C LEU A 90 -5.47 3.37 -2.69
N ASP A 91 -6.29 3.95 -1.82
CA ASP A 91 -6.02 4.00 -0.40
C ASP A 91 -5.99 2.57 0.17
N ARG A 92 -4.92 2.23 0.90
CA ARG A 92 -4.75 0.88 1.47
C ARG A 92 -5.78 0.54 2.53
N ARG A 93 -6.29 1.53 3.27
CA ARG A 93 -7.18 1.30 4.42
C ARG A 93 -8.64 1.24 4.00
N SER A 94 -9.06 2.07 3.04
CA SER A 94 -10.46 2.14 2.60
C SER A 94 -10.73 1.47 1.24
N GLY A 95 -9.69 1.27 0.41
CA GLY A 95 -9.85 0.84 -0.97
C GLY A 95 -10.41 1.93 -1.90
N GLU A 96 -10.54 3.17 -1.41
CA GLU A 96 -10.98 4.30 -2.21
C GLU A 96 -9.95 4.66 -3.27
N GLU A 97 -10.44 5.12 -4.41
CA GLU A 97 -9.58 5.54 -5.51
C GLU A 97 -8.96 6.89 -5.20
N ARG A 98 -7.63 6.95 -5.16
CA ARG A 98 -6.88 8.22 -5.08
C ARG A 98 -6.73 8.83 -6.46
N TRP A 99 -6.38 8.00 -7.44
CA TRP A 99 -6.34 8.39 -8.84
C TRP A 99 -6.28 7.17 -9.76
N VAL A 100 -6.63 7.42 -11.02
CA VAL A 100 -6.41 6.51 -12.15
C VAL A 100 -5.66 7.25 -13.24
N ARG A 101 -4.70 6.57 -13.86
CA ARG A 101 -3.89 7.10 -14.96
C ARG A 101 -3.80 6.09 -16.08
N THR A 102 -4.06 6.52 -17.32
CA THR A 102 -3.70 5.74 -18.50
C THR A 102 -2.18 5.77 -18.64
N VAL A 103 -1.57 4.58 -18.61
CA VAL A 103 -0.11 4.42 -18.74
C VAL A 103 0.30 3.94 -20.13
N LEU A 104 -0.63 3.33 -20.86
CA LEU A 104 -0.44 2.89 -22.24
C LEU A 104 -1.79 2.88 -22.97
N THR A 105 -1.80 3.34 -24.22
CA THR A 105 -2.92 3.13 -25.15
C THR A 105 -2.38 2.32 -26.31
N SER A 106 -2.95 1.14 -26.54
CA SER A 106 -2.52 0.25 -27.62
C SER A 106 -3.67 -0.64 -28.06
N SER A 107 -3.62 -1.07 -29.33
CA SER A 107 -4.50 -2.11 -29.83
C SER A 107 -4.50 -3.33 -28.90
N ARG A 108 -5.64 -3.99 -28.81
CA ARG A 108 -5.79 -5.17 -27.95
C ARG A 108 -5.05 -6.34 -28.56
N GLU A 109 -4.12 -6.89 -27.79
CA GLU A 109 -3.41 -8.11 -28.18
C GLU A 109 -4.30 -9.33 -27.98
N PRO A 110 -4.18 -10.35 -28.86
CA PRO A 110 -4.86 -11.61 -28.66
C PRO A 110 -4.33 -12.29 -27.39
N ILE A 111 -5.23 -12.88 -26.61
CA ILE A 111 -4.84 -13.68 -25.44
C ILE A 111 -4.16 -14.96 -25.96
N HIS A 112 -2.95 -15.24 -25.49
CA HIS A 112 -2.26 -16.48 -25.79
C HIS A 112 -3.11 -17.67 -25.31
N ARG A 113 -3.55 -18.50 -26.25
CA ARG A 113 -4.25 -19.76 -26.01
C ARG A 113 -3.34 -20.86 -26.56
N ARG A 114 -2.95 -21.81 -25.71
CA ARG A 114 -2.25 -23.03 -26.13
C ARG A 114 -3.22 -24.01 -26.77
#